data_AF-A0A5N6UUF8-F1
#
_entry.id   AF-A0A5N6UUF8-F1
#
_cell.length_a   1.000
_cell.length_b   1.000
_cell.length_c   1.000
_cell.angle_alpha   90.00
_cell.angle_beta   90.00
_cell.angle_gamma   90.00
#
_symmetry.space_group_name_H-M   'P 1'
#
loop_
_entity.id
_entity.type
_entity.pdbx_description
1 polymer ?
#
loop_
_entity_poly.entity_id
_entity_poly.type
_entity_poly.pdbx_seq_one_letter_code
_entity_poly.pdbx_strand_id
1 'polypeptide(L)' 'MDVLTRFQPHTSLIRPQIDEIVEASDPPAIVLKHLDDNLMNASATQKLTKREVKYVAERILEAPAVIHNYNYMLTPIALL' A
#
# COMPACT_ATOMS: atom_id res chain seq x y z
N MET A 1 1.75 -17.16 7.46
CA MET A 1 0.52 -16.37 7.23
C MET A 1 0.94 -15.18 6.41
N ASP A 2 0.55 -15.18 5.14
CA ASP A 2 0.87 -14.10 4.22
C ASP A 2 -0.17 -12.98 4.40
N VAL A 3 0.27 -11.90 5.04
CA VAL A 3 -0.60 -10.77 5.42
C VAL A 3 -1.03 -10.00 4.17
N LEU A 4 -0.18 -9.93 3.15
CA LEU A 4 -0.47 -9.14 1.95
C LEU A 4 -1.56 -9.79 1.11
N THR A 5 -1.48 -11.10 0.84
CA THR A 5 -2.50 -11.84 0.08
C THR A 5 -3.88 -11.82 0.75
N ARG A 6 -3.94 -11.82 2.09
CA ARG A 6 -5.21 -11.76 2.83
C ARG A 6 -6.04 -10.50 2.54
N PHE A 7 -5.40 -9.35 2.33
CA PHE A 7 -6.12 -8.09 2.14
C PHE A 7 -6.43 -7.73 0.69
N GLN A 8 -5.75 -8.36 -0.29
CA GLN A 8 -5.99 -8.10 -1.71
C GLN A 8 -7.47 -8.21 -2.15
N PRO A 9 -8.26 -9.21 -1.73
CA PRO A 9 -9.67 -9.28 -2.14
C PRO A 9 -10.56 -8.25 -1.44
N HIS A 10 -10.08 -7.58 -0.40
CA HIS A 10 -10.88 -6.68 0.43
C HIS A 10 -10.65 -5.21 0.13
N THR A 11 -9.52 -4.86 -0.49
CA THR A 11 -9.21 -3.48 -0.85
C THR A 11 -8.17 -3.40 -1.96
N SER A 12 -8.34 -2.44 -2.87
CA SER A 12 -7.32 -2.06 -3.86
C SER A 12 -6.31 -1.03 -3.33
N LEU A 13 -6.49 -0.58 -2.08
CA LEU A 13 -5.67 0.48 -1.47
C LEU A 13 -4.35 -0.05 -0.90
N ILE A 14 -4.19 -1.36 -0.78
CA ILE A 14 -2.94 -2.02 -0.42
C ILE A 14 -2.30 -2.52 -1.72
N ARG A 15 -1.01 -2.23 -1.89
CA ARG A 15 -0.24 -2.65 -3.07
C ARG A 15 -0.28 -4.18 -3.20
N PRO A 16 -0.85 -4.74 -4.28
CA PRO A 16 -0.97 -6.18 -4.44
C PRO A 16 0.39 -6.87 -4.56
N GLN A 17 0.54 -8.00 -3.89
CA GLN A 17 1.61 -8.97 -4.14
C GLN A 17 1.26 -9.80 -5.37
N ILE A 18 2.22 -9.92 -6.27
CA ILE A 18 2.11 -10.63 -7.54
C ILE A 18 2.72 -12.02 -7.42
N ASP A 19 3.84 -12.14 -6.71
CA ASP A 19 4.59 -13.37 -6.58
C ASP A 19 5.46 -13.38 -5.31
N GLU A 20 6.01 -14.54 -4.96
CA GLU A 20 7.00 -14.74 -3.92
C GLU A 20 8.13 -15.63 -4.45
N ILE A 21 9.36 -15.12 -4.44
CA ILE A 21 10.54 -15.83 -4.90
C ILE A 21 11.18 -16.50 -3.68
N VAL A 22 11.20 -17.84 -3.70
CA VAL A 22 11.81 -18.66 -2.65
C VAL A 22 12.88 -19.55 -3.28
N GLU A 23 14.14 -19.12 -3.23
CA GLU A 23 15.29 -19.89 -3.69
C GLU A 23 16.12 -20.36 -2.49
N ALA A 24 16.70 -21.56 -2.57
CA ALA A 24 17.42 -22.15 -1.44
C ALA A 24 18.73 -21.41 -1.08
N SER A 25 19.30 -20.68 -2.02
CA SER A 25 20.56 -19.94 -1.88
C SER A 25 20.40 -18.46 -1.58
N ASP A 26 19.22 -17.88 -1.80
CA ASP A 26 18.96 -16.45 -1.66
C ASP A 26 17.89 -16.15 -0.60
N PRO A 27 17.92 -14.97 0.03
CA PRO A 27 16.83 -14.53 0.89
C PRO A 27 15.49 -14.50 0.14
N PRO A 28 14.38 -14.90 0.78
CA PRO A 28 13.07 -14.84 0.14
C PRO A 28 12.72 -13.39 -0.22
N ALA A 29 12.12 -13.21 -1.41
CA ALA A 29 11.75 -11.90 -1.93
C ALA A 29 10.27 -11.85 -2.31
N ILE A 30 9.62 -10.72 -2.03
CA ILE A 30 8.20 -10.48 -2.33
C ILE A 30 8.13 -9.58 -3.57
N VAL A 31 7.40 -10.03 -4.60
CA VAL A 31 7.16 -9.24 -5.81
C VAL A 31 5.84 -8.48 -5.67
N LEU A 32 5.90 -7.15 -5.75
CA LEU A 32 4.73 -6.27 -5.62
C LEU A 32 4.41 -5.57 -6.96
N LYS A 33 3.13 -5.32 -7.25
CA LYS A 33 2.68 -4.62 -8.47
C LYS A 33 3.42 -3.30 -8.66
N HIS A 34 4.00 -3.02 -9.83
CA HIS A 34 4.70 -1.74 -10.07
C HIS A 34 3.78 -0.51 -9.84
N LEU A 35 4.33 0.55 -9.27
CA LEU A 35 3.70 1.87 -9.17
C LEU A 35 4.63 2.86 -9.87
N ASP A 36 4.10 3.62 -10.82
CA ASP A 36 4.92 4.51 -11.67
C ASP A 36 5.42 5.75 -10.91
N ASP A 37 4.70 6.16 -9.87
CA ASP A 37 5.04 7.31 -9.04
C ASP A 37 4.52 7.13 -7.60
N ASN A 38 4.93 8.01 -6.70
CA ASN A 38 4.45 8.06 -5.32
C ASN A 38 3.88 9.45 -4.97
N LEU A 39 3.04 9.50 -3.93
CA LEU A 39 2.35 10.71 -3.53
C LEU A 39 3.33 11.83 -3.11
N MET A 40 4.46 11.47 -2.49
CA MET A 40 5.45 12.45 -2.04
C MET A 40 6.07 13.17 -3.25
N ASN A 41 6.53 12.41 -4.23
CA ASN A 41 7.10 12.93 -5.47
C ASN A 41 6.07 13.68 -6.32
N ALA A 42 4.87 13.13 -6.49
CA ALA A 42 3.79 13.79 -7.24
C ALA A 42 3.40 15.14 -6.62
N SER A 43 3.28 15.21 -5.29
CA SER A 43 2.93 16.46 -4.59
C SER A 43 4.06 17.49 -4.55
N ALA A 44 5.32 17.05 -4.60
CA ALA A 44 6.48 17.93 -4.75
C ALA A 44 6.58 18.50 -6.18
N THR A 45 6.22 17.71 -7.19
CA THR A 45 6.25 18.11 -8.60
C THR A 45 5.11 19.07 -8.95
N GLN A 46 3.91 18.79 -8.45
CA GLN A 46 2.73 19.62 -8.70
C GLN A 46 1.90 19.77 -7.43
N LYS A 47 1.54 21.02 -7.12
CA LYS A 47 0.66 21.31 -5.99
C LYS A 47 -0.71 20.68 -6.22
N LEU A 48 -1.10 19.78 -5.32
CA LEU A 48 -2.43 19.17 -5.31
C LEU A 48 -3.50 20.22 -4.99
N THR A 49 -4.63 20.12 -5.69
CA THR A 49 -5.83 20.90 -5.39
C THR A 49 -6.47 20.43 -4.08
N LYS A 50 -7.30 21.28 -3.47
CA LYS A 50 -8.07 20.91 -2.27
C LYS A 50 -8.92 19.65 -2.47
N ARG A 51 -9.44 19.44 -3.68
CA ARG A 51 -10.26 18.27 -4.02
C ARG A 51 -9.41 16.99 -4.07
N GLU A 52 -8.23 17.06 -4.68
CA GLU A 52 -7.29 15.93 -4.74
C GLU A 52 -6.76 15.57 -3.36
N VAL A 53 -6.38 16.57 -2.54
CA VAL A 53 -5.96 16.33 -1.16
C VAL A 53 -7.05 15.62 -0.36
N LYS A 54 -8.30 16.11 -0.45
CA LYS A 54 -9.43 15.45 0.21
C LYS A 54 -9.61 14.00 -0.28
N TYR A 55 -9.57 13.80 -1.59
CA TYR A 55 -9.71 12.47 -2.18
C TYR A 55 -8.63 11.51 -1.68
N VAL A 56 -7.36 11.91 -1.72
CA VAL A 56 -6.23 11.10 -1.27
C VAL A 56 -6.33 10.80 0.23
N ALA A 57 -6.68 11.79 1.05
CA ALA A 57 -6.87 11.59 2.48
C ALA A 57 -7.98 10.57 2.78
N GLU A 58 -9.12 10.63 2.08
CA GLU A 58 -10.19 9.63 2.21
C GLU A 58 -9.69 8.22 1.85
N ARG A 59 -8.98 8.07 0.72
CA ARG A 59 -8.42 6.77 0.30
C ARG A 59 -7.39 6.24 1.30
N ILE A 60 -6.54 7.10 1.87
CA ILE A 60 -5.56 6.68 2.88
C ILE A 60 -6.25 6.19 4.14
N LEU A 61 -7.34 6.83 4.58
CA LEU A 61 -8.07 6.44 5.79
C LEU A 61 -8.90 5.15 5.63
N GLU A 62 -9.32 4.83 4.40
CA GLU A 62 -10.02 3.59 4.09
C GLU A 62 -9.12 2.35 4.28
N ALA A 63 -7.82 2.43 4.00
CA ALA A 63 -6.91 1.29 4.15
C ALA A 63 -6.79 0.80 5.61
N PRO A 64 -6.49 1.65 6.62
CA PRO A 64 -6.54 1.27 8.03
C PRO A 64 -7.90 0.74 8.46
N ALA A 65 -9.00 1.31 7.97
CA ALA A 65 -10.34 0.82 8.32
C ALA A 65 -10.54 -0.64 7.87
N VAL A 66 -10.11 -0.98 6.65
CA VAL A 66 -10.13 -2.37 6.17
C VAL A 66 -9.24 -3.25 7.04
N ILE A 67 -8.02 -2.82 7.36
CA ILE A 67 -7.06 -3.60 8.16
C ILE A 67 -7.58 -3.83 9.59
N HIS A 68 -8.18 -2.82 10.22
CA HIS A 68 -8.78 -2.89 11.56
C HIS A 68 -9.92 -3.90 11.62
N ASN A 69 -10.72 -4.04 10.55
CA ASN A 69 -11.81 -5.03 10.50
C ASN A 69 -11.32 -6.48 10.62
N TYR A 70 -10.02 -6.74 10.40
CA TYR A 70 -9.42 -8.06 10.55
C TYR A 70 -8.55 -8.18 11.81
N ASN A 71 -8.65 -7.24 12.76
CA ASN A 71 -7.82 -7.14 13.98
C ASN A 71 -6.32 -6.95 13.71
N TYR A 72 -5.97 -6.33 12.58
CA TYR A 72 -4.61 -5.88 12.30
C TYR A 72 -4.51 -4.37 12.52
N MET A 73 -3.30 -3.87 12.73
CA MET A 73 -3.01 -2.44 12.81
C MET A 73 -1.92 -2.11 11.80
N LEU A 74 -2.19 -1.16 10.89
CA LEU A 74 -1.17 -0.63 10.02
C LEU A 74 -0.25 0.26 10.85
N THR A 75 1.00 -0.15 11.07
CA THR A 75 2.01 0.75 11.62
C THR A 75 2.52 1.64 10.49
N PRO A 76 2.48 2.96 10.63
CA PRO A 76 3.03 3.85 9.62
C PRO A 76 4.56 3.71 9.63
N ILE A 77 5.11 2.90 8.72
CA ILE A 77 6.47 3.14 8.23
C ILE A 77 6.37 4.44 7.46
N ALA A 78 7.14 5.44 7.90
CA ALA A 78 7.11 6.81 7.42
C ALA A 78 6.86 6.86 5.90
N LEU A 79 5.89 7.68 5.48
CA LEU A 79 5.77 8.17 4.12
C LEU A 79 7.18 8.59 3.65
N LEU A 80 7.82 7.74 2.85
CA LEU A 80 9.09 7.97 2.16
C LEU A 80 8.82 7.83 0.67
#